data_AF-A0A7S4W1L6-F1
#
_entry.id   AF-A0A7S4W1L6-F1
#
_cell.length_a   1.000
_cell.length_b   1.000
_cell.length_c   1.000
_cell.angle_alpha   90.00
_cell.angle_beta   90.00
_cell.angle_gamma   90.00
#
_symmetry.space_group_name_H-M   'P 1'
#
loop_
_entity.id
_entity.type
_entity.pdbx_description
1 polymer ?
#
loop_
_entity_poly.entity_id
_entity_poly.type
_entity_poly.pdbx_seq_one_letter_code
_entity_poly.pdbx_strand_id
1 'polypeptide(L)'
;MKLIPKAAKSAADVVVIDLEDSVAESQKEMARKNVVQALQEVDFGDKTVAVRINGLYSHHMYRDVIDIIEKAGERCDMFIVPMVGNAKDVYMADALVSQVESFMGRKKKIGFGLIIEATMGMMNVDEIAQASKRNESLHFGVADYSASTKARTVNIGG
;
A
#
# COMPACT_ATOMS: atom_id res chain seq x y z
N MET A 1 -14.38 6.14 10.21
CA MET A 1 -14.20 6.96 8.99
C MET A 1 -13.80 8.44 9.22
N LYS A 2 -13.73 9.00 10.43
CA LYS A 2 -13.55 10.47 10.63
C LYS A 2 -12.25 11.07 10.07
N LEU A 3 -11.16 10.30 9.95
CA LEU A 3 -9.83 10.82 9.58
C LEU A 3 -9.63 10.94 8.06
N ILE A 4 -10.21 10.05 7.25
CA ILE A 4 -9.98 10.04 5.79
C ILE A 4 -10.49 11.34 5.12
N PRO A 5 -11.72 11.85 5.41
CA PRO A 5 -12.17 13.14 4.88
C PRO A 5 -11.31 14.33 5.33
N LYS A 6 -10.67 14.23 6.51
CA LYS A 6 -9.74 15.26 6.99
C LYS A 6 -8.43 15.22 6.20
N ALA A 7 -7.92 14.03 5.90
CA ALA A 7 -6.73 13.85 5.05
C ALA A 7 -6.96 14.38 3.63
N ALA A 8 -8.13 14.12 3.05
CA ALA A 8 -8.54 14.65 1.74
C ALA A 8 -8.52 16.20 1.67
N LYS A 9 -8.83 16.88 2.78
CA LYS A 9 -8.81 18.36 2.88
C LYS A 9 -7.45 18.95 3.27
N SER A 10 -6.43 18.12 3.46
CA SER A 10 -5.09 18.59 3.83
C SER A 10 -4.34 19.21 2.65
N ALA A 11 -3.21 19.84 2.92
CA ALA A 11 -2.29 20.34 1.90
C ALA A 11 -1.39 19.25 1.28
N ALA A 12 -1.50 17.98 1.69
CA ALA A 12 -0.64 16.91 1.20
C ALA A 12 -0.92 16.57 -0.27
N ASP A 13 0.13 16.26 -1.03
CA ASP A 13 -0.01 15.83 -2.44
C ASP A 13 -0.52 14.40 -2.57
N VAL A 14 -0.15 13.54 -1.61
CA VAL A 14 -0.50 12.12 -1.57
C VAL A 14 -1.21 11.81 -0.25
N VAL A 15 -2.34 11.11 -0.35
CA VAL A 15 -3.05 10.53 0.82
C VAL A 15 -2.86 9.03 0.79
N VAL A 16 -2.13 8.51 1.79
CA VAL A 16 -1.98 7.06 2.01
C VAL A 16 -2.98 6.63 3.08
N ILE A 17 -3.93 5.77 2.70
CA ILE A 17 -4.89 5.17 3.62
C ILE A 17 -4.36 3.80 4.04
N ASP A 18 -4.25 3.56 5.33
CA ASP A 18 -3.54 2.39 5.85
C ASP A 18 -4.49 1.23 6.21
N LEU A 19 -4.11 0.00 5.82
CA LEU A 19 -4.73 -1.27 6.22
C LEU A 19 -3.78 -2.17 7.01
N GLU A 20 -2.53 -1.75 7.19
CA GLU A 20 -1.48 -2.56 7.79
C GLU A 20 -1.25 -2.16 9.26
N ASP A 21 -0.09 -1.59 9.61
CA ASP A 21 0.36 -1.51 11.00
C ASP A 21 -0.46 -0.56 11.89
N SER A 22 -1.11 0.46 11.34
CA SER A 22 -1.99 1.33 12.13
C SER A 22 -3.37 0.70 12.41
N VAL A 23 -3.63 -0.49 11.85
CA VAL A 23 -4.91 -1.20 11.96
C VAL A 23 -4.72 -2.51 12.72
N ALA A 24 -5.32 -2.57 13.91
CA ALA A 24 -5.35 -3.80 14.71
C ALA A 24 -5.93 -4.97 13.92
N GLU A 25 -5.37 -6.17 14.14
CA GLU A 25 -5.71 -7.41 13.42
C GLU A 25 -7.23 -7.67 13.33
N SER A 26 -7.94 -7.55 14.45
CA SER A 26 -9.39 -7.75 14.52
C SER A 26 -10.22 -6.71 13.76
N GLN A 27 -9.61 -5.59 13.36
CA GLN A 27 -10.26 -4.50 12.65
C GLN A 27 -9.95 -4.48 11.16
N LYS A 28 -9.04 -5.31 10.65
CA LYS A 28 -8.58 -5.25 9.24
C LYS A 28 -9.73 -5.42 8.24
N GLU A 29 -10.69 -6.32 8.51
CA GLU A 29 -11.87 -6.47 7.64
C GLU A 29 -12.74 -5.21 7.63
N MET A 30 -13.00 -4.62 8.80
CA MET A 30 -13.80 -3.39 8.90
C MET A 30 -13.07 -2.19 8.30
N ALA A 31 -11.75 -2.09 8.50
CA ALA A 31 -10.92 -1.07 7.90
C ALA A 31 -10.97 -1.15 6.37
N ARG A 32 -10.85 -2.34 5.78
CA ARG A 32 -11.00 -2.56 4.33
C ARG A 32 -12.34 -2.05 3.81
N LYS A 33 -13.45 -2.37 4.49
CA LYS A 33 -14.78 -1.85 4.15
C LYS A 33 -14.83 -0.32 4.19
N ASN A 34 -14.25 0.28 5.23
CA ASN A 34 -14.17 1.74 5.35
C ASN A 34 -13.31 2.38 4.26
N VAL A 35 -12.22 1.74 3.82
CA VAL A 35 -11.37 2.22 2.72
C VAL A 35 -12.14 2.19 1.41
N VAL A 36 -12.82 1.09 1.10
CA VAL A 36 -13.67 0.98 -0.09
C VAL A 36 -14.74 2.07 -0.08
N GLN A 37 -15.45 2.24 1.03
CA GLN A 37 -16.46 3.28 1.17
C GLN A 37 -15.85 4.68 0.97
N ALA A 38 -14.71 4.96 1.60
CA ALA A 38 -14.09 6.27 1.48
C ALA A 38 -13.63 6.58 0.05
N LEU A 39 -13.09 5.59 -0.67
CA LEU A 39 -12.70 5.75 -2.07
C LEU A 39 -13.90 6.01 -3.00
N GLN A 40 -15.10 5.56 -2.63
CA GLN A 40 -16.33 5.83 -3.36
C GLN A 40 -16.94 7.20 -3.01
N GLU A 41 -16.89 7.61 -1.74
CA GLU A 41 -17.70 8.72 -1.21
C GLU A 41 -16.92 10.00 -0.95
N VAL A 42 -15.60 9.92 -0.68
CA VAL A 42 -14.80 11.08 -0.32
C VAL A 42 -14.25 11.76 -1.56
N ASP A 43 -14.46 13.07 -1.66
CA ASP A 43 -13.80 13.91 -2.64
C ASP A 43 -12.35 14.19 -2.20
N PHE A 44 -11.40 13.57 -2.90
CA PHE A 44 -9.96 13.78 -2.70
C PHE A 44 -9.38 14.85 -3.64
N GLY A 45 -10.20 15.46 -4.50
CA GLY A 45 -9.73 16.34 -5.57
C GLY A 45 -8.63 15.68 -6.41
N ASP A 46 -7.62 16.48 -6.76
CA ASP A 46 -6.51 16.08 -7.65
C ASP A 46 -5.36 15.34 -6.93
N LYS A 47 -5.52 14.99 -5.65
CA LYS A 47 -4.48 14.29 -4.90
C LYS A 47 -4.25 12.88 -5.43
N THR A 48 -3.03 12.37 -5.30
CA THR A 48 -2.80 10.93 -5.46
C THR A 48 -3.33 10.21 -4.22
N VAL A 49 -4.20 9.21 -4.40
CA VAL A 49 -4.73 8.39 -3.32
C VAL A 49 -4.14 7.01 -3.40
N ALA A 50 -3.36 6.67 -2.38
CA ALA A 50 -2.75 5.37 -2.25
C ALA A 50 -3.38 4.59 -1.08
N VAL A 51 -3.35 3.27 -1.16
CA VAL A 51 -3.70 2.40 -0.03
C VAL A 51 -2.51 1.55 0.34
N ARG A 52 -2.06 1.62 1.60
CA ARG A 52 -1.09 0.67 2.15
C ARG A 52 -1.80 -0.62 2.49
N ILE A 53 -1.61 -1.63 1.66
CA ILE A 53 -2.19 -2.96 1.83
C ILE A 53 -1.39 -3.75 2.88
N ASN A 54 -1.94 -4.84 3.38
CA ASN A 54 -1.18 -5.75 4.24
C ASN A 54 -0.03 -6.43 3.48
N GLY A 55 1.01 -6.86 4.20
CA GLY A 55 2.15 -7.56 3.61
C GLY A 55 1.83 -8.94 3.03
N LEU A 56 2.68 -9.42 2.11
CA LEU A 56 2.47 -10.66 1.35
C LEU A 56 2.32 -11.93 2.21
N TYR A 57 2.94 -11.94 3.39
CA TYR A 57 2.90 -13.08 4.31
C TYR A 57 1.67 -13.09 5.22
N SER A 58 0.79 -12.09 5.09
CA SER A 58 -0.48 -11.99 5.80
C SER A 58 -1.62 -12.55 4.94
N HIS A 59 -2.61 -13.18 5.58
CA HIS A 59 -3.81 -13.67 4.89
C HIS A 59 -4.79 -12.54 4.49
N HIS A 60 -4.44 -11.27 4.71
CA HIS A 60 -5.29 -10.11 4.38
C HIS A 60 -4.99 -9.52 3.01
N MET A 61 -3.72 -9.53 2.60
CA MET A 61 -3.25 -8.77 1.43
C MET A 61 -4.07 -9.04 0.17
N TYR A 62 -4.28 -10.32 -0.16
CA TYR A 62 -5.01 -10.69 -1.37
C TYR A 62 -6.44 -10.13 -1.37
N ARG A 63 -7.08 -10.08 -0.20
CA ARG A 63 -8.45 -9.56 -0.05
C ARG A 63 -8.46 -8.04 -0.08
N ASP A 64 -7.42 -7.38 0.44
CA ASP A 64 -7.26 -5.92 0.30
C ASP A 64 -7.23 -5.54 -1.19
N VAL A 65 -6.37 -6.20 -1.97
CA VAL A 65 -6.23 -5.93 -3.42
C VAL A 65 -7.55 -6.17 -4.16
N ILE A 66 -8.16 -7.34 -3.98
CA ILE A 66 -9.40 -7.71 -4.68
C ILE A 66 -10.53 -6.75 -4.33
N ASP A 67 -10.83 -6.56 -3.04
CA ASP A 67 -11.98 -5.74 -2.63
C ASP A 67 -11.80 -4.28 -3.06
N ILE A 68 -10.58 -3.74 -2.99
CA ILE A 68 -10.34 -2.36 -3.41
C ILE A 68 -10.55 -2.22 -4.92
N ILE A 69 -9.98 -3.10 -5.75
CA ILE A 69 -10.11 -2.97 -7.21
C ILE A 69 -11.56 -3.23 -7.64
N GLU A 70 -12.22 -4.26 -7.10
CA GLU A 70 -13.57 -4.65 -7.52
C GLU A 70 -14.64 -3.67 -7.04
N LYS A 71 -14.45 -3.03 -5.88
CA LYS A 71 -15.52 -2.28 -5.22
C LYS A 71 -15.27 -0.78 -5.15
N ALA A 72 -14.02 -0.31 -5.14
CA ALA A 72 -13.72 1.11 -4.88
C ALA A 72 -13.76 2.02 -6.13
N GLY A 73 -14.15 1.48 -7.30
CA GLY A 73 -14.14 2.23 -8.55
C GLY A 73 -12.72 2.65 -8.96
N GLU A 74 -12.59 3.74 -9.71
CA GLU A 74 -11.30 4.17 -10.31
C GLU A 74 -10.44 5.05 -9.37
N ARG A 75 -10.87 5.32 -8.14
CA ARG A 75 -10.24 6.35 -7.29
C ARG A 75 -8.90 5.93 -6.67
N CYS A 76 -8.65 4.64 -6.49
CA CYS A 76 -7.35 4.17 -6.00
C CYS A 76 -6.28 4.33 -7.09
N ASP A 77 -5.25 5.12 -6.82
CA ASP A 77 -4.20 5.42 -7.77
C ASP A 77 -3.00 4.48 -7.61
N MET A 78 -2.70 4.09 -6.37
CA MET A 78 -1.49 3.36 -6.03
C MET A 78 -1.71 2.40 -4.85
N PHE A 79 -1.06 1.24 -4.88
CA PHE A 79 -0.86 0.44 -3.68
C PHE A 79 0.51 0.70 -3.08
N ILE A 80 0.56 0.91 -1.76
CA ILE A 80 1.79 0.88 -1.00
C ILE A 80 1.97 -0.56 -0.49
N VAL A 81 2.99 -1.26 -0.97
CA VAL A 81 3.28 -2.65 -0.63
C VAL A 81 4.35 -2.67 0.47
N PRO A 82 4.03 -3.12 1.69
CA PRO A 82 4.99 -3.17 2.78
C PRO A 82 5.88 -4.41 2.70
N MET A 83 6.98 -4.39 3.44
CA MET A 83 7.92 -5.49 3.68
C MET A 83 8.41 -6.20 2.41
N VAL A 84 8.64 -5.45 1.33
CA VAL A 84 9.14 -6.04 0.09
C VAL A 84 10.58 -6.50 0.29
N GLY A 85 10.82 -7.80 0.13
CA GLY A 85 12.12 -8.42 0.36
C GLY A 85 12.90 -8.73 -0.91
N ASN A 86 12.22 -8.96 -2.03
CA ASN A 86 12.84 -9.34 -3.30
C ASN A 86 11.92 -9.03 -4.50
N ALA A 87 12.43 -9.15 -5.73
CA ALA A 87 11.66 -8.86 -6.94
C ALA A 87 10.42 -9.76 -7.15
N LYS A 88 10.41 -10.99 -6.60
CA LYS A 88 9.27 -11.93 -6.74
C LYS A 88 8.07 -11.50 -5.90
N ASP A 89 8.32 -10.81 -4.78
CA ASP A 89 7.25 -10.22 -3.96
C ASP A 89 6.49 -9.19 -4.78
N VAL A 90 7.22 -8.31 -5.48
CA VAL A 90 6.63 -7.32 -6.39
C VAL A 90 5.89 -7.98 -7.54
N TYR A 91 6.48 -9.02 -8.14
CA TYR A 91 5.85 -9.78 -9.22
C TYR A 91 4.52 -10.42 -8.78
N MET A 92 4.45 -10.98 -7.57
CA MET A 92 3.21 -11.55 -7.03
C MET A 92 2.11 -10.48 -6.94
N ALA A 93 2.43 -9.32 -6.37
CA ALA A 93 1.49 -8.21 -6.28
C ALA A 93 1.05 -7.73 -7.67
N ASP A 94 1.99 -7.57 -8.61
CA ASP A 94 1.70 -7.16 -9.99
C ASP A 94 0.78 -8.16 -10.69
N ALA A 95 1.06 -9.46 -10.58
CA ALA A 95 0.26 -10.51 -11.21
C ALA A 95 -1.18 -10.49 -10.69
N LEU A 96 -1.37 -10.39 -9.37
CA LEU A 96 -2.69 -10.32 -8.75
C LEU A 96 -3.44 -9.05 -9.20
N VAL A 97 -2.81 -7.88 -9.08
CA VAL A 97 -3.43 -6.60 -9.48
C VAL A 97 -3.79 -6.62 -10.97
N SER A 98 -2.89 -7.08 -11.83
CA SER A 98 -3.12 -7.16 -13.28
C SER A 98 -4.31 -8.06 -13.64
N GLN A 99 -4.47 -9.20 -12.96
CA GLN A 99 -5.60 -10.10 -13.18
C GLN A 99 -6.93 -9.45 -12.79
N VAL A 100 -7.00 -8.82 -11.62
CA VAL A 100 -8.23 -8.20 -11.13
C VAL A 100 -8.57 -6.94 -11.95
N GLU A 101 -7.58 -6.11 -12.30
CA GLU A 101 -7.78 -4.96 -13.19
C GLU A 101 -8.32 -5.37 -14.56
N SER A 102 -7.74 -6.43 -15.15
CA SER A 102 -8.18 -6.95 -16.44
C SER A 102 -9.61 -7.50 -16.36
N PHE A 103 -9.95 -8.21 -15.29
CA PHE A 103 -11.31 -8.72 -15.07
C PHE A 103 -12.33 -7.58 -14.94
N MET A 104 -11.98 -6.54 -14.16
CA MET A 104 -12.83 -5.37 -13.96
C MET A 104 -12.87 -4.40 -15.15
N GLY A 105 -12.00 -4.61 -16.15
CA GLY A 105 -11.88 -3.72 -17.31
C GLY A 105 -11.42 -2.30 -16.92
N ARG A 106 -10.66 -2.19 -15.83
CA ARG A 106 -10.20 -0.93 -15.23
C ARG A 106 -9.44 -0.09 -16.26
N LYS A 107 -9.72 1.21 -16.31
CA LYS A 107 -9.09 2.12 -17.30
C LYS A 107 -7.80 2.75 -16.79
N LYS A 108 -7.73 3.01 -15.48
CA LYS A 108 -6.55 3.58 -14.84
C LYS A 108 -5.73 2.49 -14.18
N LYS A 109 -4.50 2.29 -14.65
CA LYS A 109 -3.57 1.32 -14.05
C LYS A 109 -3.16 1.79 -12.65
N ILE A 110 -3.19 0.89 -11.67
CA ILE A 110 -2.69 1.12 -10.31
C ILE A 110 -1.17 1.04 -10.29
N GLY A 111 -0.53 2.08 -9.76
CA GLY A 111 0.91 2.13 -9.49
C GLY A 111 1.31 1.44 -8.17
N PHE A 112 2.61 1.30 -7.93
CA PHE A 112 3.19 0.75 -6.72
C PHE A 112 4.16 1.72 -6.05
N GLY A 113 3.95 1.94 -4.76
CA GLY A 113 4.97 2.40 -3.83
C GLY A 113 5.45 1.21 -3.01
N LEU A 114 6.75 0.96 -2.96
CA LEU A 114 7.29 -0.21 -2.25
C LEU A 114 8.03 0.26 -1.00
N ILE A 115 7.73 -0.34 0.16
CA ILE A 115 8.43 -0.01 1.39
C ILE A 115 9.62 -0.96 1.56
N ILE A 116 10.81 -0.36 1.63
CA ILE A 116 12.08 -1.02 1.95
C ILE A 116 12.32 -0.86 3.45
N GLU A 117 11.95 -1.89 4.21
CA GLU A 117 11.95 -1.83 5.68
C GLU A 117 12.48 -3.10 6.37
N ALA A 118 13.15 -3.96 5.62
CA ALA A 118 13.86 -5.10 6.17
C ALA A 118 15.26 -5.22 5.55
N THR A 119 16.17 -5.88 6.26
CA THR A 119 17.55 -6.10 5.79
C THR A 119 17.56 -6.76 4.40
N MET A 120 16.69 -7.74 4.17
CA MET A 120 16.56 -8.42 2.89
C MET A 120 16.14 -7.46 1.76
N GLY A 121 15.14 -6.61 2.00
CA GLY A 121 14.70 -5.61 1.03
C GLY A 121 15.81 -4.62 0.68
N MET A 122 16.60 -4.21 1.67
CA MET A 122 17.75 -3.33 1.45
C MET A 122 18.85 -4.00 0.62
N MET A 123 19.13 -5.29 0.87
CA MET A 123 20.13 -6.04 0.09
C MET A 123 19.72 -6.23 -1.37
N ASN A 124 18.41 -6.26 -1.65
CA ASN A 124 17.84 -6.52 -2.98
C ASN A 124 17.22 -5.26 -3.62
N VAL A 125 17.55 -4.06 -3.14
CA VAL A 125 16.83 -2.83 -3.53
C VAL A 125 16.88 -2.56 -5.04
N ASP A 126 17.99 -2.88 -5.71
CA ASP A 126 18.17 -2.67 -7.15
C ASP A 126 17.23 -3.56 -7.99
N GLU A 127 17.06 -4.82 -7.61
CA GLU A 127 16.14 -5.73 -8.32
C GLU A 127 14.69 -5.38 -8.00
N ILE A 128 14.39 -4.97 -6.77
CA ILE A 128 13.04 -4.54 -6.35
C ILE A 128 12.61 -3.30 -7.15
N ALA A 129 13.51 -2.32 -7.29
CA ALA A 129 13.25 -1.09 -8.03
C ALA A 129 12.84 -1.37 -9.50
N GLN A 130 13.40 -2.40 -10.12
CA GLN A 130 13.17 -2.75 -11.52
C GLN A 130 12.08 -3.83 -11.73
N ALA A 131 11.52 -4.38 -10.66
CA ALA A 131 10.71 -5.59 -10.72
C ALA A 131 9.36 -5.43 -11.44
N SER A 132 8.81 -4.22 -11.52
CA SER A 132 7.54 -3.96 -12.20
C SER A 132 7.49 -2.60 -12.88
N LYS A 133 6.78 -2.54 -14.02
CA LYS A 133 6.39 -1.29 -14.69
C LYS A 133 5.36 -0.47 -13.89
N ARG A 134 4.85 -0.99 -12.77
CA ARG A 134 3.98 -0.26 -11.83
C ARG A 134 4.78 0.53 -10.79
N ASN A 135 6.07 0.23 -10.62
CA ASN A 135 6.88 0.88 -9.60
C ASN A 135 6.99 2.38 -9.88
N GLU A 136 6.57 3.18 -8.92
CA GLU A 136 6.58 4.65 -9.00
C GLU A 136 7.38 5.27 -7.85
N SER A 137 7.47 4.60 -6.70
CA SER A 137 8.24 5.10 -5.55
C SER A 137 8.81 3.99 -4.67
N LEU A 138 9.91 4.31 -3.98
CA LEU A 138 10.49 3.49 -2.90
C LEU A 138 10.47 4.31 -1.60
N HIS A 139 10.02 3.70 -0.52
CA HIS A 139 9.86 4.34 0.79
C HIS A 139 10.77 3.64 1.80
N PHE A 140 11.57 4.39 2.54
CA PHE A 140 12.44 3.81 3.56
C PHE A 140 11.70 3.72 4.90
N GLY A 141 11.28 2.51 5.28
CA GLY A 141 10.60 2.23 6.55
C GLY A 141 11.60 2.09 7.69
N VAL A 142 12.04 3.23 8.24
CA VAL A 142 13.11 3.27 9.25
C VAL A 142 12.80 2.50 10.53
N ALA A 143 11.52 2.42 10.92
CA ALA A 143 11.06 1.73 12.12
C ALA A 143 11.37 0.23 12.05
N ASP A 144 10.76 -0.43 11.07
CA ASP A 144 10.91 -1.87 10.87
C ASP A 144 12.30 -2.23 10.37
N TYR A 145 12.97 -1.32 9.65
CA TYR A 145 14.38 -1.54 9.28
C TYR A 145 15.28 -1.58 10.52
N SER A 146 15.04 -0.68 11.48
CA SER A 146 15.77 -0.68 12.75
C SER A 146 15.53 -1.97 13.54
N ALA A 147 14.27 -2.45 13.57
CA ALA A 147 13.93 -3.71 14.20
C ALA A 147 14.63 -4.90 13.49
N SER A 148 14.61 -4.93 12.15
CA SER A 148 15.22 -5.96 11.32
C SER A 148 16.74 -6.06 11.53
N THR A 149 17.41 -4.92 11.63
CA THR A 149 18.87 -4.84 11.84
C THR A 149 19.28 -4.95 13.31
N LYS A 150 18.32 -5.01 14.23
CA LYS A 150 18.55 -4.94 15.69
C LYS A 150 19.30 -3.68 16.11
N ALA A 151 19.06 -2.57 15.40
CA ALA A 151 19.58 -1.27 15.77
C ALA A 151 19.03 -0.85 17.13
N ARG A 152 19.87 -0.24 17.97
CA ARG A 152 19.47 0.25 19.29
C ARG A 152 18.83 1.62 19.15
N THR A 153 17.55 1.66 18.79
CA THR A 153 16.75 2.88 18.71
C THR A 153 15.56 2.78 19.66
N VAL A 154 15.25 3.88 20.35
CA VAL A 154 14.07 3.99 21.24
C VAL A 154 13.09 5.08 20.80
N ASN A 155 13.50 5.91 19.83
CA ASN A 155 12.69 6.94 19.20
C ASN A 155 12.68 6.68 17.69
N ILE A 156 11.48 6.62 17.12
CA ILE A 156 11.26 6.48 15.68
C ILE A 156 10.26 7.57 15.28
N GLY A 157 10.68 8.48 14.38
CA GLY A 157 9.98 9.73 14.11
C GLY A 157 10.37 10.79 15.14
N GLY A 158 10.82 11.95 14.66
CA GLY A 158 11.27 13.07 15.50
C GLY A 158 10.16 13.71 16.33
#